data_AF-A0A6P2B8B1-F1
#
_entry.id   AF-A0A6P2B8B1-F1
#
_cell.length_a   1.000
_cell.length_b   1.000
_cell.length_c   1.000
_cell.angle_alpha   90.00
_cell.angle_beta   90.00
_cell.angle_gamma   90.00
#
_symmetry.space_group_name_H-M   'P 1'
#
loop_
_entity.id
_entity.type
_entity.pdbx_description
1 polymer ?
#
loop_
_entity_poly.entity_id
_entity_poly.type
_entity_poly.pdbx_seq_one_letter_code
_entity_poly.pdbx_strand_id
1 'polypeptide(L)' 'MGKRKRPIEYLPPAEADINAYAEQVCQRIAQKRGAEFAADDVVQGLADFMRIAARIQAKHLNNSSELVDNEAD' A
#
# COMPACT_ATOMS: atom_id res chain seq x y z
N MET A 1 25.87 -28.45 -2.23
CA MET A 1 25.69 -26.98 -2.33
C MET A 1 24.28 -26.66 -1.86
N GLY A 2 24.11 -26.06 -0.68
CA GLY A 2 22.78 -25.68 -0.18
C GLY A 2 22.21 -24.49 -0.97
N LYS A 3 20.94 -24.56 -1.38
CA LYS A 3 20.24 -23.45 -2.05
C LYS A 3 20.17 -22.27 -1.06
N ARG A 4 20.82 -21.14 -1.39
CA ARG A 4 20.69 -19.91 -0.59
C ARG A 4 19.26 -19.38 -0.72
N LYS A 5 18.53 -19.28 0.39
CA LYS A 5 17.24 -18.57 0.45
C LYS A 5 17.45 -17.11 0.08
N ARG A 6 16.66 -16.59 -0.85
CA ARG A 6 16.64 -15.15 -1.17
C ARG A 6 15.69 -14.46 -0.19
N PRO A 7 16.07 -13.32 0.41
CA PRO A 7 15.15 -12.57 1.25
C PRO A 7 13.97 -12.09 0.41
N ILE A 8 12.76 -12.15 0.99
CA ILE A 8 11.58 -11.52 0.41
C ILE A 8 11.71 -10.01 0.65
N GLU A 9 11.47 -9.23 -0.40
CA GLU A 9 11.41 -7.77 -0.32
C GLU A 9 9.96 -7.31 -0.51
N TYR A 10 9.44 -6.61 0.50
CA TYR A 10 8.14 -5.98 0.47
C TYR A 10 8.29 -4.54 -0.02
N LEU A 11 7.60 -4.21 -1.10
CA LEU A 11 7.58 -2.87 -1.66
C LEU A 11 6.22 -2.21 -1.35
N PRO A 12 6.18 -0.88 -1.13
CA PRO A 12 4.92 -0.16 -1.08
C PRO A 12 4.20 -0.26 -2.45
N PRO A 13 2.85 -0.13 -2.51
CA PRO A 13 2.11 -0.09 -3.76
C PRO A 13 2.56 1.08 -4.64
N ALA A 14 2.28 0.96 -5.94
CA ALA A 14 2.57 2.05 -6.87
C ALA A 14 1.72 3.28 -6.55
N GLU A 15 2.26 4.46 -6.84
CA GLU A 15 1.58 5.72 -6.56
C GLU A 15 0.24 5.84 -7.29
N ALA A 16 0.18 5.36 -8.54
CA ALA A 16 -1.07 5.33 -9.31
C ALA A 16 -2.16 4.47 -8.63
N ASP A 17 -1.78 3.34 -8.04
CA ASP A 17 -2.73 2.46 -7.34
C ASP A 17 -3.25 3.12 -6.05
N ILE A 18 -2.38 3.83 -5.33
CA ILE A 18 -2.75 4.58 -4.13
C ILE A 18 -3.73 5.71 -4.48
N ASN A 19 -3.43 6.47 -5.53
CA ASN A 19 -4.29 7.58 -5.97
C ASN A 19 -5.66 7.06 -6.44
N ALA A 20 -5.69 6.02 -7.28
CA ALA A 20 -6.93 5.41 -7.74
C ALA A 20 -7.77 4.85 -6.59
N TYR A 21 -7.12 4.25 -5.58
CA TYR A 21 -7.83 3.76 -4.41
C TYR A 21 -8.38 4.91 -3.54
N ALA A 22 -7.60 5.97 -3.33
CA ALA A 22 -8.04 7.15 -2.59
C ALA A 22 -9.27 7.78 -3.27
N GLU A 23 -9.23 7.98 -4.58
CA GLU A 23 -10.38 8.44 -5.38
C GLU A 23 -11.60 7.54 -5.18
N GLN A 24 -11.43 6.22 -5.32
CA GLN A 24 -12.53 5.27 -5.18
C GLN A 24 -13.17 5.33 -3.78
N VAL A 25 -12.37 5.41 -2.72
CA VAL A 25 -12.85 5.51 -1.34
C VAL A 25 -13.60 6.82 -1.13
N CYS A 26 -13.00 7.94 -1.52
CA CYS A 26 -13.59 9.26 -1.42
C CYS A 26 -14.92 9.36 -2.17
N GLN A 27 -15.00 8.83 -3.40
CA GLN A 27 -16.25 8.78 -4.17
C GLN A 27 -17.33 7.95 -3.46
N ARG A 28 -16.98 6.78 -2.91
CA ARG A 28 -17.94 5.94 -2.17
C ARG A 28 -18.44 6.60 -0.89
N ILE A 29 -17.58 7.36 -0.20
CA ILE A 29 -17.99 8.12 0.98
C ILE A 29 -18.88 9.28 0.55
N ALA A 30 -18.52 9.96 -0.54
CA ALA A 30 -19.28 11.10 -1.03
C ALA A 30 -20.72 10.74 -1.39
N GLN A 31 -20.92 9.58 -2.02
CA GLN A 31 -22.26 9.02 -2.30
C GLN A 31 -23.13 8.84 -1.05
N LYS A 32 -22.53 8.67 0.14
CA LYS A 32 -23.24 8.37 1.39
C LYS A 32 -23.32 9.56 2.33
N ARG A 33 -22.39 10.51 2.25
CA ARG A 33 -22.17 11.54 3.28
C ARG A 33 -22.15 12.97 2.77
N GLY A 34 -21.89 13.21 1.47
CA GLY A 34 -21.83 14.54 0.89
C GLY A 34 -20.70 14.70 -0.12
N ALA A 35 -20.85 15.61 -1.09
CA ALA A 35 -19.90 15.78 -2.18
C ALA A 35 -18.52 16.30 -1.73
N GLU A 36 -18.42 16.90 -0.54
CA GLU A 36 -17.17 17.41 0.03
C GLU A 36 -16.09 16.33 0.21
N PHE A 37 -16.48 15.06 0.34
CA PHE A 37 -15.53 13.95 0.47
C PHE A 37 -14.85 13.60 -0.86
N ALA A 38 -15.38 14.07 -1.99
CA ALA A 38 -14.77 13.92 -3.31
C ALA A 38 -13.99 15.17 -3.74
N ALA A 39 -13.80 16.16 -2.86
CA ALA A 39 -12.97 17.32 -3.14
C ALA A 39 -11.50 16.91 -3.32
N ASP A 40 -10.81 17.56 -4.27
CA ASP A 40 -9.45 17.19 -4.67
C ASP A 40 -8.45 17.21 -3.50
N ASP A 41 -8.59 18.18 -2.59
CA ASP A 41 -7.75 18.29 -1.40
C ASP A 41 -7.96 17.14 -0.40
N VAL A 42 -9.20 16.67 -0.26
CA VAL A 42 -9.54 15.51 0.58
C VAL A 42 -8.99 14.21 -0.03
N VAL A 43 -9.16 14.03 -1.34
CA VAL A 43 -8.61 12.87 -2.07
C VAL A 43 -7.09 12.85 -1.96
N GLN A 44 -6.44 13.99 -2.20
CA GLN A 44 -4.99 14.11 -2.12
C GLN A 44 -4.48 13.84 -0.70
N GLY A 45 -5.16 14.39 0.32
CA GLY A 45 -4.80 14.15 1.72
C GLY A 45 -4.88 12.67 2.11
N LEU A 46 -5.89 11.95 1.60
CA LEU A 46 -6.00 10.50 1.81
C LEU A 46 -4.87 9.74 1.08
N ALA A 47 -4.59 10.08 -0.17
CA ALA A 47 -3.51 9.46 -0.94
C ALA A 47 -2.14 9.65 -0.27
N ASP A 48 -1.87 10.86 0.23
CA ASP A 48 -0.63 11.18 0.94
C ASP A 48 -0.50 10.37 2.23
N PHE A 49 -1.58 10.28 3.02
CA PHE A 49 -1.62 9.45 4.22
C PHE A 49 -1.35 7.98 3.90
N MET A 50 -2.00 7.43 2.87
CA MET A 50 -1.79 6.05 2.43
C MET A 50 -0.36 5.79 1.96
N ARG A 51 0.26 6.74 1.23
CA ARG A 51 1.65 6.65 0.80
C ARG A 51 2.60 6.51 2.00
N ILE A 52 2.38 7.29 3.06
CA ILE A 52 3.17 7.21 4.29
C ILE A 52 2.95 5.87 4.98
N ALA A 53 1.69 5.47 5.17
CA ALA A 53 1.34 4.21 5.83
C ALA A 53 1.93 3.00 5.09
N ALA A 54 1.85 2.96 3.77
CA ALA A 54 2.40 1.89 2.94
C ALA A 54 3.93 1.78 3.09
N ARG A 55 4.66 2.89 3.14
CA ARG A 55 6.11 2.89 3.36
C ARG A 55 6.49 2.37 4.74
N ILE A 56 5.75 2.76 5.77
CA ILE A 56 5.95 2.27 7.14
C ILE A 56 5.72 0.76 7.19
N GLN A 57 4.63 0.28 6.58
CA GLN A 57 4.30 -1.15 6.55
C GLN A 57 5.34 -1.97 5.77
N ALA A 58 5.75 -1.52 4.58
CA ALA A 58 6.81 -2.17 3.81
C ALA A 58 8.11 -2.28 4.62
N LYS A 59 8.53 -1.20 5.29
CA LYS A 59 9.71 -1.21 6.17
C LYS A 59 9.54 -2.20 7.33
N HIS A 60 8.39 -2.21 7.97
CA HIS A 60 8.09 -3.13 9.07
C HIS A 60 8.20 -4.59 8.60
N LEU A 61 7.55 -4.94 7.49
CA LEU A 61 7.57 -6.29 6.92
C LEU A 61 8.98 -6.74 6.52
N ASN A 62 9.77 -5.86 5.91
CA ASN A 62 11.17 -6.16 5.57
C ASN A 62 12.05 -6.38 6.81
N ASN A 63 11.74 -5.72 7.92
CA ASN A 63 12.46 -5.91 9.19
C ASN A 63 11.99 -7.15 9.98
N SER A 64 10.83 -7.71 9.64
CA SER A 64 10.21 -8.86 10.31
C SER A 64 10.24 -10.16 9.51
N SER A 65 10.76 -10.15 8.27
CA SER A 65 10.73 -11.33 7.39
C SER A 65 11.65 -12.46 7.88
N GLU A 66 11.04 -13.58 8.29
CA GLU A 66 11.67 -14.90 8.32
C GLU A 66 11.98 -15.37 6.88
N LEU A 67 13.05 -16.16 6.73
CA LEU A 67 13.55 -16.63 5.43
C LEU A 67 12.67 -17.78 4.88
N VAL A 68 11.98 -17.57 3.76
CA VAL A 68 11.17 -18.63 3.11
C VAL A 68 12.05 -19.67 2.41
N ASP A 69 11.84 -20.96 2.71
CA ASP A 69 12.43 -22.08 1.96
C ASP A 69 11.86 -22.08 0.53
N ASN A 70 12.74 -22.04 -0.47
CA ASN A 70 12.33 -22.27 -1.85
C ASN A 70 12.21 -23.78 -2.06
N GLU A 71 11.02 -24.35 -1.87
CA GLU A 71 10.65 -25.61 -2.52
C GLU A 71 10.55 -25.34 -4.02
N ALA A 72 11.39 -26.03 -4.79
CA ALA A 72 11.30 -26.07 -6.24
C ALA A 72 11.20 -27.54 -6.61
N ASP A 73 10.08 -27.90 -7.25
CA ASP A 73 9.85 -29.14 -7.99
C ASP A 73 11.00 -29.45 -8.98
#